data_AF-A0A8H8RCT7-F1
#
_entry.id   AF-A0A8H8RCT7-F1
#
_cell.length_a   1.000
_cell.length_b   1.000
_cell.length_c   1.000
_cell.angle_alpha   90.00
_cell.angle_beta   90.00
_cell.angle_gamma   90.00
#
_symmetry.space_group_name_H-M   'P 1'
#
loop_
_entity.id
_entity.type
_entity.pdbx_description
1 polymer ?
#
loop_
_entity_poly.entity_id
_entity_poly.type
_entity_poly.pdbx_seq_one_letter_code
_entity_poly.pdbx_strand_id
1 'polypeptide(L)'
;MSLKMKTSRPKPTLPDPNPSLFNPHLPFNQVRNIEKKVSESQIANNKPPFLFSGIPSSVASTNIFPLTPTETPMTKEMEEEKAFEEHMRLLSRTEGKQELGEAITVPIFTFPVLEHVRKRLAKETENPFAQYGLLAGVASSFEEITDVKVDAMDADPRLLFNIASPSSTFICGSQGSGKSHTLSCLLENSMFPSVANHLPHPLTGLVFHYDTFISDDGGSPCEAAFLSSNKGVKVRVLCAPTNIATIKLAYSRFKNITIEPLRINQTDLNTKRMLDLMAVTSSNGPVPLYVHTIYRILRVMREEQQKTGNKFDYVLFKKLVEAANLSVDQLRPLQQRLDTLESFMPREQTIAPRLKGKGKWGFSTGNDWTPEHILEKGTSVGRVIALDEAHK
;
A
#
# COMPACT_ATOMS: atom_id res chain seq x y z
N MET A 1 -61.23 9.57 -15.13
CA MET A 1 -60.53 8.34 -14.70
C MET A 1 -59.07 8.68 -14.44
N SER A 2 -58.71 8.97 -13.19
CA SER A 2 -57.35 9.27 -12.76
C SER A 2 -56.84 8.12 -11.91
N LEU A 3 -55.77 7.45 -12.35
CA LEU A 3 -55.04 6.44 -11.59
C LEU A 3 -53.69 7.04 -11.17
N LYS A 4 -53.61 7.50 -9.91
CA LYS A 4 -52.37 7.79 -9.21
C LYS A 4 -51.91 6.51 -8.49
N MET A 5 -50.83 5.89 -8.95
CA MET A 5 -50.12 4.87 -8.15
C MET A 5 -49.07 5.56 -7.28
N LYS A 6 -49.25 5.49 -5.96
CA LYS A 6 -48.23 5.76 -4.95
C LYS A 6 -47.51 4.45 -4.64
N THR A 7 -46.19 4.42 -4.79
CA THR A 7 -45.33 3.37 -4.21
C THR A 7 -44.27 4.02 -3.34
N SER A 8 -44.44 3.91 -2.02
CA SER A 8 -43.49 4.30 -0.99
C SER A 8 -42.38 3.26 -0.88
N ARG A 9 -41.11 3.65 -1.08
CA ARG A 9 -39.94 2.84 -0.71
C ARG A 9 -39.55 3.13 0.75
N PRO A 10 -39.21 2.13 1.57
CA PRO A 10 -38.65 2.36 2.90
C PRO A 10 -37.15 2.76 2.81
N LYS A 11 -36.73 3.65 3.71
CA LYS A 11 -35.32 4.04 3.92
C LYS A 11 -34.53 2.87 4.54
N PRO A 12 -33.26 2.64 4.16
CA PRO A 12 -32.39 1.70 4.85
C PRO A 12 -31.87 2.30 6.17
N THR A 13 -32.04 1.55 7.27
CA THR A 13 -31.45 1.80 8.58
C THR A 13 -30.04 1.19 8.67
N LEU A 14 -29.06 1.96 9.14
CA LEU A 14 -27.73 1.46 9.52
C LEU A 14 -27.85 0.60 10.79
N PRO A 15 -27.10 -0.51 10.92
CA PRO A 15 -26.95 -1.22 12.19
C PRO A 15 -25.87 -0.55 13.06
N ASP A 16 -26.20 -0.37 14.35
CA ASP A 16 -25.29 0.11 15.39
C ASP A 16 -24.13 -0.89 15.65
N PRO A 17 -22.95 -0.40 16.06
CA PRO A 17 -21.81 -1.24 16.40
C PRO A 17 -22.01 -1.84 17.79
N ASN A 18 -22.08 -3.17 17.89
CA ASN A 18 -22.17 -3.86 19.17
C ASN A 18 -20.77 -4.29 19.66
N PRO A 19 -20.24 -3.76 20.77
CA PRO A 19 -18.95 -4.13 21.32
C PRO A 19 -19.15 -5.12 22.46
N SER A 20 -19.00 -6.42 22.19
CA SER A 20 -18.59 -7.44 23.18
C SER A 20 -18.87 -8.82 22.61
N LEU A 21 -17.86 -9.68 22.63
CA LEU A 21 -17.95 -11.10 22.98
C LEU A 21 -16.54 -11.69 22.93
N PHE A 22 -15.69 -11.19 23.82
CA PHE A 22 -14.55 -11.94 24.32
C PHE A 22 -15.14 -13.03 25.23
N ASN A 23 -15.08 -14.29 24.82
CA ASN A 23 -15.46 -15.42 25.67
C ASN A 23 -14.25 -16.37 25.81
N PRO A 24 -13.51 -16.33 26.93
CA PRO A 24 -12.26 -17.06 27.07
C PRO A 24 -12.48 -18.38 27.81
N HIS A 25 -13.20 -19.34 27.24
CA HIS A 25 -13.23 -20.70 27.81
C HIS A 25 -13.39 -21.78 26.72
N LEU A 26 -12.28 -22.44 26.37
CA LEU A 26 -12.26 -23.77 25.74
C LEU A 26 -11.21 -24.65 26.45
N PRO A 27 -11.47 -25.96 26.60
CA PRO A 27 -10.84 -26.82 27.60
C PRO A 27 -9.41 -27.29 27.24
N PHE A 28 -8.54 -27.28 28.25
CA PHE A 28 -7.09 -27.47 28.25
C PHE A 28 -6.55 -28.87 27.84
N ASN A 29 -7.38 -29.80 27.35
CA ASN A 29 -7.00 -31.22 27.27
C ASN A 29 -6.62 -31.77 25.88
N GLN A 30 -6.40 -30.91 24.87
CA GLN A 30 -5.84 -31.33 23.57
C GLN A 30 -4.44 -30.77 23.26
N VAL A 31 -3.86 -29.98 24.16
CA VAL A 31 -2.57 -29.30 23.96
C VAL A 31 -1.36 -30.23 24.12
N ARG A 32 -1.46 -31.28 24.95
CA ARG A 32 -0.30 -32.13 25.30
C ARG A 32 0.18 -33.09 24.21
N ASN A 33 -0.65 -33.43 23.22
CA ASN A 33 -0.28 -34.44 22.23
C ASN A 33 0.48 -33.88 21.01
N ILE A 34 0.52 -32.56 20.85
CA ILE A 34 1.21 -31.89 19.73
C ILE A 34 2.59 -31.39 20.19
N GLU A 35 2.69 -30.89 21.42
CA GLU A 35 3.96 -30.49 22.04
C GLU A 35 4.94 -31.68 22.18
N LYS A 36 4.43 -32.89 22.44
CA LYS A 36 5.27 -34.10 22.54
C LYS A 36 5.93 -34.51 21.21
N LYS A 37 5.26 -34.32 20.07
CA LYS A 37 5.83 -34.72 18.76
C LYS A 37 6.86 -33.74 18.22
N VAL A 38 6.83 -32.47 18.65
CA VAL A 38 7.85 -31.47 18.31
C VAL A 38 9.09 -31.64 19.19
N SER A 39 8.90 -32.04 20.46
CA SER A 39 9.97 -32.14 21.45
C SER A 39 10.89 -33.37 21.29
N GLU A 40 10.47 -34.42 20.59
CA GLU A 40 11.29 -35.63 20.38
C GLU A 40 12.37 -35.47 19.30
N SER A 41 12.42 -34.34 18.59
CA SER A 41 13.35 -34.16 17.47
C SER A 41 14.59 -33.32 17.78
N GLN A 42 14.67 -32.58 18.90
CA GLN A 42 15.85 -31.76 19.22
C GLN A 42 16.05 -31.56 20.73
N ILE A 43 16.93 -32.36 21.35
CA ILE A 43 17.55 -32.05 22.65
C ILE A 43 19.06 -32.28 22.56
N ALA A 44 19.82 -31.18 22.56
CA ALA A 44 21.11 -31.06 23.22
C ALA A 44 21.47 -29.59 23.50
N ASN A 45 21.44 -29.23 24.79
CA ASN A 45 22.26 -28.23 25.50
C ASN A 45 22.21 -26.74 25.09
N ASN A 46 21.60 -25.87 25.91
CA ASN A 46 22.19 -25.25 27.12
C ASN A 46 21.32 -24.08 27.65
N LYS A 47 21.35 -23.89 28.98
CA LYS A 47 20.55 -22.93 29.77
C LYS A 47 21.42 -21.73 30.20
N PRO A 48 20.89 -20.50 30.36
CA PRO A 48 21.61 -19.34 30.89
C PRO A 48 21.28 -19.06 32.37
N PRO A 49 21.99 -18.13 33.06
CA PRO A 49 21.51 -17.55 34.30
C PRO A 49 21.24 -16.04 34.23
N PHE A 50 20.21 -15.66 34.98
CA PHE A 50 19.84 -14.31 35.41
C PHE A 50 20.73 -13.84 36.57
N LEU A 51 20.80 -12.51 36.82
CA LEU A 51 20.45 -11.90 38.12
C LEU A 51 20.66 -10.36 38.14
N PHE A 52 19.74 -9.68 38.81
CA PHE A 52 19.66 -8.23 39.05
C PHE A 52 19.81 -8.00 40.57
N SER A 53 20.62 -7.03 40.99
CA SER A 53 20.71 -6.45 42.35
C SER A 53 21.52 -5.14 42.24
N GLY A 54 21.37 -4.08 43.01
CA GLY A 54 20.58 -3.72 44.18
C GLY A 54 21.01 -2.30 44.60
N ILE A 55 20.12 -1.53 45.23
CA ILE A 55 20.34 -0.17 45.75
C ILE A 55 21.12 -0.23 47.08
N PRO A 56 21.87 0.82 47.46
CA PRO A 56 21.77 1.29 48.85
C PRO A 56 21.66 2.83 49.02
N SER A 57 21.24 3.20 50.23
CA SER A 57 20.74 4.50 50.70
C SER A 57 21.78 5.32 51.52
N SER A 58 21.67 6.65 51.40
CA SER A 58 21.84 7.76 52.38
C SER A 58 23.01 7.82 53.37
N VAL A 59 23.75 8.95 53.40
CA VAL A 59 24.01 9.82 54.59
C VAL A 59 24.29 11.29 54.15
N ALA A 60 23.98 12.25 55.03
CA ALA A 60 23.66 13.68 54.87
C ALA A 60 24.81 14.73 54.83
N SER A 61 24.40 16.00 54.65
CA SER A 61 25.02 17.34 54.93
C SER A 61 25.17 18.17 53.63
N THR A 62 24.74 19.43 53.47
CA THR A 62 24.52 20.55 54.40
C THR A 62 23.64 21.60 53.67
N ASN A 63 22.80 22.33 54.40
CA ASN A 63 21.88 23.36 53.90
C ASN A 63 22.60 24.59 53.32
N ILE A 64 22.22 25.02 52.12
CA ILE A 64 22.29 26.42 51.68
C ILE A 64 20.99 26.69 50.88
N PHE A 65 20.09 27.49 51.46
CA PHE A 65 18.90 27.99 50.78
C PHE A 65 19.27 29.19 49.87
N PRO A 66 18.87 29.19 48.59
CA PRO A 66 18.55 30.41 47.88
C PRO A 66 17.05 30.70 48.03
N LEU A 67 16.74 31.97 48.26
CA LEU A 67 15.38 32.52 48.37
C LEU A 67 14.52 32.11 47.17
N THR A 68 13.48 31.32 47.42
CA THR A 68 12.37 31.09 46.49
C THR A 68 11.54 32.38 46.34
N PRO A 69 11.21 32.83 45.11
CA PRO A 69 10.13 33.77 44.94
C PRO A 69 8.85 33.11 45.46
N THR A 70 8.06 33.85 46.23
CA THR A 70 6.73 33.43 46.66
C THR A 70 5.85 33.28 45.41
N GLU A 71 5.81 32.08 44.83
CA GLU A 71 4.75 31.72 43.90
C GLU A 71 3.48 31.52 44.72
N THR A 72 2.59 32.50 44.66
CA THR A 72 1.19 32.35 45.04
C THR A 72 0.66 31.06 44.39
N PRO A 73 0.03 30.14 45.13
CA PRO A 73 -0.53 28.94 44.51
C PRO A 73 -1.53 29.38 43.44
N MET A 74 -1.21 29.13 42.17
CA MET A 74 -2.13 29.43 41.07
C MET A 74 -3.41 28.66 41.34
N THR A 75 -4.53 29.38 41.35
CA THR A 75 -5.84 28.73 41.40
C THR A 75 -6.01 27.92 40.12
N LYS A 76 -6.79 26.83 40.15
CA LYS A 76 -7.10 26.04 38.94
C LYS A 76 -7.56 26.90 37.78
N GLU A 77 -8.27 27.99 38.07
CA GLU A 77 -8.75 28.98 37.11
C GLU A 77 -7.58 29.74 36.43
N MET A 78 -6.53 30.11 37.17
CA MET A 78 -5.33 30.75 36.60
C MET A 78 -4.50 29.77 35.78
N GLU A 79 -4.45 28.48 36.16
CA GLU A 79 -3.80 27.44 35.37
C GLU A 79 -4.55 27.19 34.06
N GLU A 80 -5.89 27.16 34.11
CA GLU A 80 -6.75 27.04 32.94
C GLU A 80 -6.66 28.27 32.03
N GLU A 81 -6.56 29.48 32.56
CA GLU A 81 -6.39 30.72 31.79
C GLU A 81 -5.03 30.77 31.10
N LYS A 82 -3.95 30.35 31.78
CA LYS A 82 -2.62 30.24 31.19
C LYS A 82 -2.56 29.14 30.13
N ALA A 83 -3.19 27.99 30.37
CA ALA A 83 -3.31 26.92 29.38
C ALA A 83 -4.14 27.39 28.16
N PHE A 84 -5.21 28.16 28.38
CA PHE A 84 -6.00 28.76 27.32
C PHE A 84 -5.19 29.72 26.48
N GLU A 85 -4.42 30.63 27.08
CA GLU A 85 -3.58 31.58 26.36
C GLU A 85 -2.47 30.87 25.57
N GLU A 86 -1.85 29.83 26.16
CA GLU A 86 -0.85 29.01 25.47
C GLU A 86 -1.47 28.23 24.29
N HIS A 87 -2.66 27.65 24.47
CA HIS A 87 -3.41 27.02 23.39
C HIS A 87 -3.80 28.01 22.30
N MET A 88 -4.27 29.22 22.65
CA MET A 88 -4.62 30.24 21.67
C MET A 88 -3.38 30.75 20.92
N ARG A 89 -2.21 30.75 21.56
CA ARG A 89 -0.93 31.03 20.89
C ARG A 89 -0.50 29.92 19.94
N LEU A 90 -0.81 28.66 20.24
CA LEU A 90 -0.59 27.54 19.33
C LEU A 90 -1.55 27.57 18.13
N LEU A 91 -2.74 28.16 18.31
CA LEU A 91 -3.76 28.33 17.27
C LEU A 91 -3.63 29.63 16.48
N SER A 92 -2.85 30.61 16.96
CA SER A 92 -2.69 31.89 16.29
C SER A 92 -1.85 31.73 15.02
N ARG A 93 -2.41 32.21 13.91
CA ARG A 93 -1.80 32.07 12.58
C ARG A 93 -0.76 33.16 12.38
N THR A 94 0.45 32.78 11.96
CA THR A 94 1.42 33.76 11.43
C THR A 94 1.04 34.06 9.98
N GLU A 95 0.36 35.19 9.77
CA GLU A 95 -0.07 35.64 8.44
C GLU A 95 1.13 35.70 7.46
N GLY A 96 0.98 35.08 6.28
CA GLY A 96 1.98 35.06 5.21
C GLY A 96 2.81 33.77 5.07
N LYS A 97 3.30 33.14 6.15
CA LYS A 97 4.06 31.87 6.05
C LYS A 97 3.16 30.69 5.71
N GLN A 98 1.96 30.67 6.27
CA GLN A 98 0.99 29.61 6.01
C GLN A 98 0.39 29.68 4.60
N GLU A 99 0.14 30.89 4.07
CA GLU A 99 -0.34 31.06 2.68
C GLU A 99 0.63 30.50 1.65
N LEU A 100 1.93 30.72 1.84
CA LEU A 100 2.99 30.12 1.02
C LEU A 100 3.01 28.59 1.18
N GLY A 101 2.92 28.09 2.43
CA GLY A 101 2.83 26.66 2.73
C GLY A 101 1.63 25.97 2.05
N GLU A 102 0.47 26.63 2.04
CA GLU A 102 -0.74 26.15 1.38
C GLU A 102 -0.57 26.18 -0.15
N ALA A 103 0.05 27.23 -0.70
CA ALA A 103 0.30 27.34 -2.13
C ALA A 103 1.31 26.29 -2.66
N ILE A 104 2.34 25.91 -1.88
CA ILE A 104 3.33 24.89 -2.32
C ILE A 104 2.80 23.46 -2.20
N THR A 105 1.83 23.22 -1.32
CA THR A 105 1.25 21.89 -1.08
C THR A 105 -0.01 21.63 -1.88
N VAL A 106 -0.56 22.63 -2.59
CA VAL A 106 -1.75 22.43 -3.42
C VAL A 106 -1.44 21.45 -4.58
N PRO A 107 -2.29 20.45 -4.83
CA PRO A 107 -2.05 19.44 -5.87
C PRO A 107 -2.23 19.97 -7.29
N ILE A 108 -3.05 21.01 -7.47
CA ILE A 108 -3.30 21.66 -8.76
C ILE A 108 -3.23 23.17 -8.55
N PHE A 109 -2.48 23.86 -9.41
CA PHE A 109 -2.33 25.31 -9.36
C PHE A 109 -2.24 25.90 -10.75
N THR A 110 -2.56 27.19 -10.89
CA THR A 110 -2.41 27.92 -12.15
C THR A 110 -0.99 28.44 -12.29
N PHE A 111 -0.53 28.67 -13.52
CA PHE A 111 0.80 29.24 -13.76
C PHE A 111 1.05 30.58 -13.05
N PRO A 112 0.08 31.52 -12.94
CA PRO A 112 0.29 32.75 -12.17
C PRO A 112 0.62 32.51 -10.68
N VAL A 113 0.08 31.45 -10.06
CA VAL A 113 0.42 31.05 -8.68
C VAL A 113 1.89 30.61 -8.60
N LEU A 114 2.38 29.86 -9.58
CA LEU A 114 3.79 29.45 -9.66
C LEU A 114 4.72 30.65 -9.65
N GLU A 115 4.44 31.63 -10.50
CA GLU A 115 5.23 32.85 -10.62
C GLU A 115 5.13 33.73 -9.36
N HIS A 116 3.94 33.85 -8.76
CA HIS A 116 3.75 34.57 -7.52
C HIS A 116 4.61 34.01 -6.39
N VAL A 117 4.57 32.68 -6.21
CA VAL A 117 5.33 31.97 -5.18
C VAL A 117 6.83 32.09 -5.44
N ARG A 118 7.29 31.92 -6.69
CA ARG A 118 8.69 32.12 -7.07
C ARG A 118 9.18 33.53 -6.77
N LYS A 119 8.41 34.56 -7.10
CA LYS A 119 8.79 35.96 -6.83
C LYS A 119 8.91 36.25 -5.34
N ARG A 120 8.02 35.71 -4.50
CA ARG A 120 8.09 35.87 -3.04
C ARG A 120 9.27 35.14 -2.42
N LEU A 121 9.57 33.94 -2.92
CA LEU A 121 10.64 33.08 -2.40
C LEU A 121 11.99 33.29 -3.10
N ALA A 122 12.10 34.21 -4.06
CA ALA A 122 13.36 34.51 -4.76
C ALA A 122 14.52 34.95 -3.83
N LYS A 123 14.23 35.27 -2.57
CA LYS A 123 15.23 35.59 -1.53
C LYS A 123 15.71 34.35 -0.75
N GLU A 124 15.02 33.23 -0.88
CA GLU A 124 15.31 31.95 -0.24
C GLU A 124 15.89 30.98 -1.29
N THR A 125 16.88 30.18 -0.92
CA THR A 125 17.60 29.26 -1.83
C THR A 125 16.79 28.02 -2.23
N GLU A 126 15.53 27.91 -1.81
CA GLU A 126 14.70 26.72 -2.02
C GLU A 126 13.80 26.87 -3.26
N ASN A 127 13.72 25.82 -4.08
CA ASN A 127 12.77 25.74 -5.18
C ASN A 127 11.40 25.26 -4.62
N PRO A 128 10.38 26.12 -4.53
CA PRO A 128 9.13 25.80 -3.82
C PRO A 128 8.31 24.69 -4.47
N PHE A 129 8.42 24.54 -5.79
CA PHE A 129 7.81 23.45 -6.53
C PHE A 129 8.92 22.58 -7.11
N ALA A 130 9.30 21.56 -6.35
CA ALA A 130 10.38 20.66 -6.75
C ALA A 130 10.09 20.01 -8.12
N GLN A 131 8.85 19.57 -8.36
CA GLN A 131 8.45 18.91 -9.61
C GLN A 131 6.97 19.19 -9.93
N TYR A 132 6.66 19.54 -11.17
CA TYR A 132 5.30 19.82 -11.62
C TYR A 132 5.15 19.56 -13.12
N GLY A 133 3.92 19.41 -13.61
CA GLY A 133 3.63 19.15 -15.01
C GLY A 133 2.37 19.87 -15.51
N LEU A 134 2.29 20.13 -16.81
CA LEU A 134 1.10 20.70 -17.44
C LEU A 134 -0.03 19.67 -17.42
N LEU A 135 -1.15 20.04 -16.81
CA LEU A 135 -2.33 19.19 -16.72
C LEU A 135 -3.38 19.56 -17.77
N ALA A 136 -3.70 20.85 -17.88
CA ALA A 136 -4.77 21.34 -18.74
C ALA A 136 -4.63 22.85 -19.01
N GLY A 137 -5.54 23.39 -19.82
CA GLY A 137 -5.78 24.82 -19.94
C GLY A 137 -7.16 25.19 -19.41
N VAL A 138 -7.29 26.35 -18.76
CA VAL A 138 -8.57 26.91 -18.30
C VAL A 138 -9.35 27.42 -19.51
N ALA A 139 -10.53 26.84 -19.76
CA ALA A 139 -11.32 27.09 -20.98
C ALA A 139 -11.72 28.57 -21.19
N SER A 140 -12.14 29.26 -20.12
CA SER A 140 -12.59 30.66 -20.18
C SER A 140 -11.50 31.62 -20.70
N SER A 141 -10.24 31.30 -20.43
CA SER A 141 -9.09 32.10 -20.86
C SER A 141 -8.78 31.96 -22.36
N PHE A 142 -9.40 31.02 -23.08
CA PHE A 142 -9.26 30.87 -24.53
C PHE A 142 -10.35 31.59 -25.33
N GLU A 143 -11.47 31.95 -24.70
CA GLU A 143 -12.59 32.67 -25.34
C GLU A 143 -12.34 34.19 -25.41
N GLU A 144 -11.53 34.75 -24.49
CA GLU A 144 -11.25 36.19 -24.37
C GLU A 144 -10.07 36.70 -25.23
N ILE A 145 -9.39 35.83 -25.97
CA ILE A 145 -8.19 36.19 -26.78
C ILE A 145 -8.55 37.01 -28.03
N THR A 146 -9.82 37.38 -28.23
CA THR A 146 -10.25 38.06 -29.46
C THR A 146 -10.08 39.57 -29.49
N ASP A 147 -9.96 40.34 -28.39
CA ASP A 147 -9.85 41.81 -28.56
C ASP A 147 -9.40 42.71 -27.38
N VAL A 148 -8.55 42.28 -26.43
CA VAL A 148 -7.94 43.24 -25.47
C VAL A 148 -6.52 42.80 -25.07
N LYS A 149 -5.59 43.76 -25.01
CA LYS A 149 -4.27 43.60 -24.37
C LYS A 149 -4.45 43.40 -22.86
N VAL A 150 -4.78 42.20 -22.43
CA VAL A 150 -4.74 41.79 -21.02
C VAL A 150 -3.28 41.56 -20.66
N ASP A 151 -2.84 42.06 -19.50
CA ASP A 151 -1.50 41.81 -18.98
C ASP A 151 -1.22 40.30 -18.98
N ALA A 152 -0.16 39.89 -19.70
CA ALA A 152 0.10 38.49 -20.03
C ALA A 152 0.31 37.55 -18.82
N MET A 153 0.43 38.10 -17.60
CA MET A 153 0.53 37.32 -16.36
C MET A 153 -0.82 36.97 -15.73
N ASP A 154 -1.88 37.75 -15.92
CA ASP A 154 -3.22 37.46 -15.36
C ASP A 154 -4.09 36.61 -16.29
N ALA A 155 -3.63 36.40 -17.54
CA ALA A 155 -4.34 35.64 -18.57
C ALA A 155 -3.71 34.27 -18.90
N ASP A 156 -2.69 33.81 -18.16
CA ASP A 156 -2.05 32.52 -18.47
C ASP A 156 -3.01 31.36 -18.16
N PRO A 157 -3.48 30.62 -19.19
CA PRO A 157 -4.53 29.61 -19.02
C PRO A 157 -3.99 28.31 -18.41
N ARG A 158 -2.68 28.16 -18.21
CA ARG A 158 -2.08 26.86 -17.88
C ARG A 158 -2.42 26.43 -16.46
N LEU A 159 -2.99 25.24 -16.37
CA LEU A 159 -3.23 24.51 -15.14
C LEU A 159 -2.14 23.45 -14.98
N LEU A 160 -1.45 23.49 -13.84
CA LEU A 160 -0.32 22.64 -13.52
C LEU A 160 -0.69 21.64 -12.42
N PHE A 161 -0.16 20.44 -12.53
CA PHE A 161 -0.22 19.39 -11.52
C PHE A 161 1.07 19.37 -10.71
N ASN A 162 0.93 19.46 -9.39
CA ASN A 162 2.03 19.37 -8.44
C ASN A 162 2.39 17.91 -8.17
N ILE A 163 3.42 17.42 -8.84
CA ILE A 163 3.85 16.01 -8.73
C ILE A 163 4.48 15.74 -7.35
N ALA A 164 5.05 16.77 -6.71
CA ALA A 164 5.66 16.66 -5.39
C ALA A 164 4.63 16.64 -4.25
N SER A 165 3.39 17.08 -4.48
CA SER A 165 2.36 17.09 -3.46
C SER A 165 1.59 15.75 -3.40
N PRO A 166 1.44 15.14 -2.21
CA PRO A 166 0.56 13.99 -2.04
C PRO A 166 -0.87 14.31 -2.47
N SER A 167 -1.39 13.55 -3.42
CA SER A 167 -2.72 13.77 -3.95
C SER A 167 -3.43 12.45 -4.27
N SER A 168 -4.76 12.51 -4.25
CA SER A 168 -5.64 11.43 -4.71
C SER A 168 -6.54 12.01 -5.79
N THR A 169 -6.66 11.32 -6.91
CA THR A 169 -7.45 11.77 -8.06
C THR A 169 -8.44 10.71 -8.46
N PHE A 170 -9.71 11.10 -8.57
CA PHE A 170 -10.78 10.26 -9.10
C PHE A 170 -11.23 10.83 -10.45
N ILE A 171 -11.14 10.03 -11.51
CA ILE A 171 -11.50 10.44 -12.87
C ILE A 171 -12.81 9.76 -13.26
N CYS A 172 -13.85 10.56 -13.49
CA CYS A 172 -15.15 10.09 -13.95
C CYS A 172 -15.64 10.92 -15.14
N GLY A 173 -16.61 10.39 -15.89
CA GLY A 173 -17.09 11.02 -17.12
C GLY A 173 -17.72 10.01 -18.08
N SER A 174 -18.51 10.52 -19.03
CA SER A 174 -19.15 9.70 -20.07
C SER A 174 -18.14 8.96 -20.94
N GLN A 175 -18.58 7.91 -21.63
CA GLN A 175 -17.73 7.23 -22.61
C GLN A 175 -17.23 8.23 -23.65
N GLY A 176 -15.93 8.18 -23.98
CA GLY A 176 -15.31 9.11 -24.92
C GLY A 176 -14.94 10.49 -24.37
N SER A 177 -15.21 10.80 -23.09
CA SER A 177 -14.92 12.11 -22.50
C SER A 177 -13.45 12.38 -22.18
N GLY A 178 -12.51 11.57 -22.68
CA GLY A 178 -11.07 11.75 -22.44
C GLY A 178 -10.52 11.26 -21.10
N LYS A 179 -11.25 10.44 -20.32
CA LYS A 179 -10.78 9.92 -19.01
C LYS A 179 -9.39 9.25 -19.08
N SER A 180 -9.19 8.31 -20.00
CA SER A 180 -7.91 7.62 -20.19
C SER A 180 -6.81 8.58 -20.67
N HIS A 181 -7.17 9.65 -21.39
CA HIS A 181 -6.24 10.70 -21.78
C HIS A 181 -5.77 11.50 -20.56
N THR A 182 -6.69 11.94 -19.69
CA THR A 182 -6.33 12.60 -18.42
C THR A 182 -5.44 11.73 -17.54
N LEU A 183 -5.75 10.43 -17.43
CA LEU A 183 -4.89 9.48 -16.71
C LEU A 183 -3.50 9.40 -17.33
N SER A 184 -3.41 9.33 -18.66
CA SER A 184 -2.13 9.29 -19.38
C SER A 184 -1.31 10.55 -19.11
N CYS A 185 -1.91 11.74 -19.15
CA CYS A 185 -1.23 13.00 -18.83
C CYS A 185 -0.69 13.01 -17.40
N LEU A 186 -1.45 12.53 -16.41
CA LEU A 186 -0.97 12.43 -15.02
C LEU A 186 0.23 11.48 -14.90
N LEU A 187 0.15 10.33 -15.56
CA LEU A 187 1.23 9.36 -15.59
C LEU A 187 2.46 9.89 -16.31
N GLU A 188 2.33 10.45 -17.51
CA GLU A 188 3.44 11.02 -18.29
C GLU A 188 4.16 12.13 -17.53
N ASN A 189 3.40 13.03 -16.89
CA ASN A 189 3.96 14.08 -16.04
C ASN A 189 4.81 13.52 -14.89
N SER A 190 4.47 12.34 -14.39
CA SER A 190 5.12 11.72 -13.22
C SER A 190 6.26 10.75 -13.59
N MET A 191 6.26 10.20 -14.80
CA MET A 191 7.13 9.06 -15.15
C MET A 191 8.38 9.45 -15.94
N PHE A 192 8.42 10.55 -16.68
CA PHE A 192 9.64 10.93 -17.41
C PHE A 192 9.72 12.42 -17.71
N PRO A 193 10.93 13.00 -17.83
CA PRO A 193 11.09 14.39 -18.21
C PRO A 193 10.57 14.61 -19.64
N SER A 194 9.74 15.63 -19.82
CA SER A 194 9.17 15.99 -21.12
C SER A 194 9.04 17.50 -21.25
N VAL A 195 8.69 17.97 -22.45
CA VAL A 195 8.38 19.39 -22.68
C VAL A 195 7.19 19.88 -21.85
N ALA A 196 6.33 18.98 -21.39
CA ALA A 196 5.14 19.29 -20.60
C ALA A 196 5.44 19.41 -19.09
N ASN A 197 6.63 19.03 -18.61
CA ASN A 197 6.91 18.96 -17.18
C ASN A 197 8.29 19.49 -16.77
N HIS A 198 8.38 19.82 -15.48
CA HIS A 198 9.62 19.99 -14.75
C HIS A 198 9.74 18.79 -13.79
N LEU A 199 10.46 17.75 -14.21
CA LEU A 199 10.58 16.49 -13.48
C LEU A 199 12.06 16.07 -13.33
N PRO A 200 12.83 16.68 -12.40
CA PRO A 200 14.22 16.29 -12.13
C PRO A 200 14.36 14.85 -11.59
N HIS A 201 13.32 14.31 -10.94
CA HIS A 201 13.30 13.00 -10.30
C HIS A 201 12.03 12.22 -10.69
N PRO A 202 12.10 11.47 -11.80
CA PRO A 202 11.00 10.61 -12.23
C PRO A 202 10.52 9.65 -11.14
N LEU A 203 9.20 9.47 -11.05
CA LEU A 203 8.58 8.61 -10.06
C LEU A 203 8.54 7.15 -10.50
N THR A 204 8.22 6.28 -9.55
CA THR A 204 7.83 4.90 -9.82
C THR A 204 6.34 4.73 -9.57
N GLY A 205 5.64 4.14 -10.53
CA GLY A 205 4.21 3.87 -10.46
C GLY A 205 3.90 2.40 -10.20
N LEU A 206 2.90 2.16 -9.34
CA LEU A 206 2.21 0.88 -9.22
C LEU A 206 0.78 1.07 -9.73
N VAL A 207 0.42 0.36 -10.80
CA VAL A 207 -0.89 0.47 -11.45
C VAL A 207 -1.61 -0.85 -11.29
N PHE A 208 -2.81 -0.82 -10.73
CA PHE A 208 -3.69 -1.98 -10.71
C PHE A 208 -4.75 -1.76 -11.79
N HIS A 209 -4.68 -2.54 -12.86
CA HIS A 209 -5.64 -2.48 -13.94
C HIS A 209 -6.75 -3.50 -13.67
N TYR A 210 -7.96 -2.98 -13.49
CA TYR A 210 -9.17 -3.77 -13.29
C TYR A 210 -10.08 -3.55 -14.50
N ASP A 211 -9.82 -4.31 -15.56
CA ASP A 211 -10.76 -4.42 -16.67
C ASP A 211 -11.23 -5.87 -16.83
N THR A 212 -12.46 -6.01 -17.29
CA THR A 212 -12.98 -7.29 -17.74
C THR A 212 -12.27 -7.65 -19.03
N PHE A 213 -11.28 -8.53 -18.97
CA PHE A 213 -10.77 -9.17 -20.19
C PHE A 213 -11.84 -10.12 -20.71
N ILE A 214 -12.41 -9.78 -21.88
CA ILE A 214 -13.65 -10.36 -22.41
C ILE A 214 -13.40 -11.54 -23.37
N SER A 215 -12.19 -11.74 -23.88
CA SER A 215 -11.95 -12.80 -24.88
C SER A 215 -10.51 -13.30 -24.96
N ASP A 216 -10.37 -14.60 -25.24
CA ASP A 216 -9.10 -15.27 -25.57
C ASP A 216 -8.44 -14.71 -26.85
N ASP A 217 -9.20 -13.98 -27.67
CA ASP A 217 -8.73 -13.27 -28.88
C ASP A 217 -7.99 -11.95 -28.57
N GLY A 218 -7.86 -11.59 -27.29
CA GLY A 218 -7.03 -10.48 -26.82
C GLY A 218 -7.84 -9.30 -26.27
N GLY A 219 -7.56 -8.92 -25.02
CA GLY A 219 -8.00 -7.65 -24.43
C GLY A 219 -7.07 -6.50 -24.81
N SER A 220 -7.52 -5.27 -24.55
CA SER A 220 -6.67 -4.09 -24.71
C SER A 220 -5.61 -4.07 -23.61
N PRO A 221 -4.33 -3.81 -23.95
CA PRO A 221 -3.33 -3.45 -22.96
C PRO A 221 -3.78 -2.29 -22.07
N CYS A 222 -3.40 -2.33 -20.80
CA CYS A 222 -3.70 -1.25 -19.85
C CYS A 222 -3.07 0.08 -20.29
N GLU A 223 -3.62 1.19 -19.82
CA GLU A 223 -3.15 2.55 -20.18
C GLU A 223 -1.66 2.75 -19.87
N ALA A 224 -1.18 2.18 -18.76
CA ALA A 224 0.23 2.24 -18.37
C ALA A 224 1.19 1.60 -19.39
N ALA A 225 0.71 0.64 -20.18
CA ALA A 225 1.50 -0.01 -21.22
C ALA A 225 1.99 0.99 -22.28
N PHE A 226 1.17 1.99 -22.59
CA PHE A 226 1.45 2.96 -23.65
C PHE A 226 2.62 3.89 -23.31
N LEU A 227 2.96 4.04 -22.02
CA LEU A 227 4.15 4.78 -21.59
C LEU A 227 5.45 4.15 -22.12
N SER A 228 5.45 2.85 -22.42
CA SER A 228 6.61 2.14 -22.98
C SER A 228 7.02 2.63 -24.39
N SER A 229 6.19 3.46 -25.02
CA SER A 229 6.53 4.18 -26.25
C SER A 229 7.72 5.12 -26.05
N ASN A 230 7.91 5.64 -24.84
CA ASN A 230 9.09 6.42 -24.47
C ASN A 230 10.18 5.50 -23.90
N LYS A 231 11.40 5.60 -24.45
CA LYS A 231 12.57 4.83 -23.97
C LYS A 231 13.01 5.21 -22.55
N GLY A 232 12.61 6.40 -22.08
CA GLY A 232 12.81 6.89 -20.72
C GLY A 232 11.88 6.26 -19.68
N VAL A 233 11.03 5.30 -20.07
CA VAL A 233 10.17 4.54 -19.15
C VAL A 233 10.35 3.05 -19.37
N LYS A 234 10.51 2.30 -18.28
CA LYS A 234 10.43 0.83 -18.29
C LYS A 234 9.10 0.41 -17.69
N VAL A 235 8.33 -0.38 -18.44
CA VAL A 235 7.05 -0.93 -17.98
C VAL A 235 7.21 -2.43 -17.76
N ARG A 236 6.83 -2.89 -16.58
CA ARG A 236 6.73 -4.29 -16.21
C ARG A 236 5.27 -4.63 -15.95
N VAL A 237 4.76 -5.66 -16.61
CA VAL A 237 3.38 -6.13 -16.45
C VAL A 237 3.40 -7.46 -15.72
N LEU A 238 2.70 -7.51 -14.59
CA LEU A 238 2.47 -8.71 -13.80
C LEU A 238 1.04 -9.20 -14.06
N CYS A 239 0.88 -10.45 -14.45
CA CYS A 239 -0.43 -11.04 -14.73
C CYS A 239 -0.64 -12.37 -14.01
N ALA A 240 -1.90 -12.81 -13.89
CA ALA A 240 -2.20 -14.14 -13.37
C ALA A 240 -1.42 -15.22 -14.15
N PRO A 241 -0.77 -16.19 -13.48
CA PRO A 241 0.02 -17.21 -14.17
C PRO A 241 -0.79 -18.06 -15.17
N THR A 242 -2.10 -18.16 -14.95
CA THR A 242 -3.06 -18.86 -15.81
C THR A 242 -3.31 -18.16 -17.15
N ASN A 243 -3.12 -16.83 -17.23
CA ASN A 243 -3.43 -16.02 -18.42
C ASN A 243 -2.19 -15.42 -19.13
N ILE A 244 -0.98 -15.85 -18.76
CA ILE A 244 0.26 -15.22 -19.26
C ILE A 244 0.43 -15.29 -20.79
N ALA A 245 -0.02 -16.36 -21.43
CA ALA A 245 0.12 -16.52 -22.88
C ALA A 245 -0.71 -15.46 -23.63
N THR A 246 -1.95 -15.26 -23.20
CA THR A 246 -2.88 -14.29 -23.78
C THR A 246 -2.43 -12.86 -23.54
N ILE A 247 -1.96 -12.54 -22.32
CA ILE A 247 -1.38 -11.22 -22.02
C ILE A 247 -0.14 -10.96 -22.89
N LYS A 248 0.75 -11.95 -23.06
CA LYS A 248 1.91 -11.80 -23.96
C LYS A 248 1.50 -11.50 -25.40
N LEU A 249 0.44 -12.12 -25.89
CA LEU A 249 -0.10 -11.86 -27.22
C LEU A 249 -0.67 -10.43 -27.31
N ALA A 250 -1.52 -10.03 -26.37
CA ALA A 250 -2.14 -8.70 -26.34
C ALA A 250 -1.12 -7.55 -26.28
N TYR A 251 -0.01 -7.77 -25.57
CA TYR A 251 1.06 -6.78 -25.39
C TYR A 251 2.20 -6.90 -26.41
N SER A 252 2.14 -7.86 -27.35
CA SER A 252 3.20 -8.16 -28.32
C SER A 252 3.64 -6.97 -29.19
N ARG A 253 2.77 -5.97 -29.35
CA ARG A 253 3.07 -4.72 -30.09
C ARG A 253 4.12 -3.84 -29.40
N PHE A 254 4.34 -4.00 -28.10
CA PHE A 254 5.28 -3.16 -27.35
C PHE A 254 6.64 -3.84 -27.24
N LYS A 255 7.70 -3.12 -27.62
CA LYS A 255 9.09 -3.64 -27.57
C LYS A 255 9.78 -3.47 -26.22
N ASN A 256 9.29 -2.53 -25.39
CA ASN A 256 9.92 -2.13 -24.13
C ASN A 256 9.07 -2.52 -22.91
N ILE A 257 8.34 -3.64 -23.00
CA ILE A 257 7.54 -4.18 -21.89
C ILE A 257 8.06 -5.55 -21.49
N THR A 258 8.24 -5.76 -20.20
CA THR A 258 8.52 -7.08 -19.62
C THR A 258 7.25 -7.65 -19.02
N ILE A 259 6.86 -8.86 -19.41
CA ILE A 259 5.65 -9.52 -18.93
C ILE A 259 6.04 -10.74 -18.12
N GLU A 260 5.63 -10.76 -16.86
CA GLU A 260 5.97 -11.80 -15.90
C GLU A 260 4.70 -12.34 -15.21
N PRO A 261 4.68 -13.64 -14.86
CA PRO A 261 3.61 -14.16 -14.04
C PRO A 261 3.72 -13.60 -12.62
N LEU A 262 2.58 -13.27 -12.01
CA LEU A 262 2.49 -12.94 -10.60
C LEU A 262 2.71 -14.21 -9.76
N ARG A 263 3.85 -14.27 -9.10
CA ARG A 263 4.31 -15.35 -8.23
C ARG A 263 4.66 -14.81 -6.85
N ILE A 264 3.96 -15.28 -5.84
CA ILE A 264 4.15 -14.93 -4.43
C ILE A 264 5.18 -15.88 -3.84
N ASN A 265 6.27 -15.33 -3.30
CA ASN A 265 7.28 -16.12 -2.64
C ASN A 265 6.76 -16.62 -1.27
N GLN A 266 7.08 -17.86 -0.90
CA GLN A 266 6.78 -18.38 0.43
C GLN A 266 7.30 -17.49 1.56
N THR A 267 8.40 -16.76 1.35
CA THR A 267 8.96 -15.84 2.34
C THR A 267 8.07 -14.63 2.62
N ASP A 268 7.20 -14.29 1.68
CA ASP A 268 6.24 -13.20 1.80
C ASP A 268 4.90 -13.67 2.37
N LEU A 269 4.73 -14.98 2.59
CA LEU A 269 3.53 -15.52 3.21
C LEU A 269 3.58 -15.32 4.73
N ASN A 270 2.53 -14.70 5.24
CA ASN A 270 2.22 -14.65 6.66
C ASN A 270 0.77 -15.12 6.86
N THR A 271 0.35 -15.28 8.11
CA THR A 271 -0.98 -15.79 8.45
C THR A 271 -2.10 -15.03 7.73
N LYS A 272 -2.06 -13.69 7.76
CA LYS A 272 -3.07 -12.84 7.12
C LYS A 272 -3.06 -13.03 5.60
N ARG A 273 -1.89 -12.93 4.96
CA ARG A 273 -1.74 -13.07 3.49
C ARG A 273 -2.18 -14.44 3.00
N MET A 274 -1.84 -15.52 3.71
CA MET A 274 -2.30 -16.87 3.35
C MET A 274 -3.82 -16.97 3.40
N LEU A 275 -4.46 -16.44 4.44
CA LEU A 275 -5.92 -16.49 4.58
C LEU A 275 -6.63 -15.60 3.56
N ASP A 276 -6.11 -14.40 3.31
CA ASP A 276 -6.62 -13.48 2.31
C ASP A 276 -6.54 -14.11 0.90
N LEU A 277 -5.40 -14.71 0.54
CA LEU A 277 -5.20 -15.41 -0.74
C LEU A 277 -6.03 -16.69 -0.87
N MET A 278 -6.34 -17.34 0.25
CA MET A 278 -7.31 -18.45 0.30
C MET A 278 -8.77 -17.96 0.24
N ALA A 279 -9.03 -16.65 0.10
CA ALA A 279 -10.35 -16.02 0.13
C ALA A 279 -11.16 -16.36 1.40
N VAL A 280 -10.48 -16.51 2.53
CA VAL A 280 -11.10 -16.74 3.84
C VAL A 280 -11.34 -15.39 4.48
N THR A 281 -12.37 -14.68 4.04
CA THR A 281 -12.79 -13.41 4.66
C THR A 281 -13.92 -13.67 5.64
N SER A 282 -13.84 -13.04 6.82
CA SER A 282 -14.92 -13.05 7.82
C SER A 282 -16.18 -12.30 7.35
N SER A 283 -16.11 -11.60 6.21
CA SER A 283 -17.23 -10.88 5.61
C SER A 283 -18.25 -11.80 4.90
N ASN A 284 -17.85 -13.02 4.52
CA ASN A 284 -18.63 -13.89 3.64
C ASN A 284 -19.32 -15.06 4.37
N GLY A 285 -19.49 -14.94 5.70
CA GLY A 285 -20.21 -15.91 6.52
C GLY A 285 -19.38 -16.51 7.66
N PRO A 286 -19.92 -17.53 8.36
CA PRO A 286 -19.22 -18.17 9.48
C PRO A 286 -17.91 -18.82 9.01
N VAL A 287 -16.84 -18.53 9.74
CA VAL A 287 -15.50 -19.06 9.45
C VAL A 287 -15.53 -20.59 9.49
N PRO A 288 -15.14 -21.28 8.42
CA PRO A 288 -15.14 -22.75 8.39
C PRO A 288 -14.22 -23.36 9.46
N LEU A 289 -14.62 -24.49 10.04
CA LEU A 289 -13.88 -25.13 11.14
C LEU A 289 -12.42 -25.45 10.81
N TYR A 290 -12.11 -25.83 9.56
CA TYR A 290 -10.72 -26.11 9.15
C TYR A 290 -9.81 -24.89 9.29
N VAL A 291 -10.36 -23.67 9.20
CA VAL A 291 -9.59 -22.43 9.32
C VAL A 291 -8.99 -22.30 10.72
N HIS A 292 -9.68 -22.74 11.77
CA HIS A 292 -9.13 -22.77 13.13
C HIS A 292 -7.92 -23.70 13.23
N THR A 293 -7.96 -24.85 12.56
CA THR A 293 -6.81 -25.77 12.49
C THR A 293 -5.64 -25.14 11.76
N ILE A 294 -5.90 -24.45 10.64
CA ILE A 294 -4.86 -23.71 9.90
C ILE A 294 -4.24 -22.60 10.76
N TYR A 295 -5.05 -21.79 11.45
CA TYR A 295 -4.56 -20.77 12.38
C TYR A 295 -3.64 -21.37 13.44
N ARG A 296 -4.02 -22.52 14.01
CA ARG A 296 -3.21 -23.22 15.02
C ARG A 296 -1.85 -23.65 14.45
N ILE A 297 -1.83 -24.24 13.25
CA ILE A 297 -0.59 -24.65 12.59
C ILE A 297 0.30 -23.43 12.31
N LEU A 298 -0.27 -22.38 11.72
CA LEU A 298 0.47 -21.16 11.38
C LEU A 298 1.02 -20.45 12.62
N ARG A 299 0.31 -20.50 13.74
CA ARG A 299 0.79 -19.96 15.02
C ARG A 299 2.00 -20.73 15.55
N VAL A 300 1.95 -22.06 15.56
CA VAL A 300 3.09 -22.89 15.98
C VAL A 300 4.31 -22.64 15.09
N MET A 301 4.11 -22.59 13.77
CA MET A 301 5.19 -22.25 12.84
C MET A 301 5.77 -20.86 13.11
N ARG A 302 4.93 -19.87 13.45
CA ARG A 302 5.39 -18.52 13.77
C ARG A 302 6.22 -18.47 15.04
N GLU A 303 5.86 -19.24 16.06
CA GLU A 303 6.64 -19.37 17.29
C GLU A 303 8.04 -19.97 17.00
N GLU A 304 8.12 -20.99 16.14
CA GLU A 304 9.41 -21.59 15.74
C GLU A 304 10.26 -20.65 14.88
N GLN A 305 9.65 -19.84 14.00
CA GLN A 305 10.37 -18.80 13.24
C GLN A 305 11.00 -17.76 14.16
N GLN A 306 10.32 -17.36 15.24
CA GLN A 306 10.85 -16.39 16.20
C GLN A 306 12.04 -16.94 16.98
N LYS A 307 12.04 -18.24 17.30
CA LYS A 307 13.16 -18.89 18.01
C LYS A 307 14.37 -19.09 17.10
N THR A 308 14.14 -19.50 15.85
CA THR A 308 15.21 -19.92 14.92
C THR A 308 15.68 -18.82 13.98
N GLY A 309 14.90 -17.76 13.80
CA GLY A 309 15.14 -16.73 12.78
C GLY A 309 14.83 -17.19 11.35
N ASN A 310 14.30 -18.40 11.16
CA ASN A 310 14.00 -18.94 9.84
C ASN A 310 12.77 -18.26 9.21
N LYS A 311 12.72 -18.26 7.87
CA LYS A 311 11.57 -17.78 7.10
C LYS A 311 10.47 -18.84 7.02
N PHE A 312 9.31 -18.46 6.51
CA PHE A 312 8.20 -19.38 6.30
C PHE A 312 8.51 -20.44 5.23
N ASP A 313 8.23 -21.70 5.56
CA ASP A 313 8.39 -22.87 4.69
C ASP A 313 7.02 -23.47 4.38
N TYR A 314 6.59 -23.33 3.13
CA TYR A 314 5.29 -23.80 2.69
C TYR A 314 5.19 -25.33 2.61
N VAL A 315 6.29 -26.02 2.31
CA VAL A 315 6.33 -27.50 2.28
C VAL A 315 6.15 -28.07 3.68
N LEU A 316 6.78 -27.45 4.70
CA LEU A 316 6.56 -27.81 6.09
C LEU A 316 5.10 -27.58 6.51
N PHE A 317 4.52 -26.44 6.12
CA PHE A 317 3.11 -26.15 6.37
C PHE A 317 2.20 -27.26 5.81
N LYS A 318 2.37 -27.69 4.56
CA LYS A 318 1.57 -28.78 3.95
C LYS A 318 1.66 -30.07 4.75
N LYS A 319 2.86 -30.47 5.17
CA LYS A 319 3.06 -31.66 6.01
C LYS A 319 2.30 -31.58 7.34
N LEU A 320 2.28 -30.40 7.96
CA LEU A 320 1.55 -30.19 9.21
C LEU A 320 0.03 -30.21 9.00
N VAL A 321 -0.46 -29.72 7.85
CA VAL A 321 -1.88 -29.80 7.48
C VAL A 321 -2.32 -31.24 7.24
N GLU A 322 -1.52 -32.02 6.50
CA GLU A 322 -1.78 -33.45 6.27
C GLU A 322 -1.79 -34.24 7.60
N ALA A 323 -0.95 -33.87 8.56
CA ALA A 323 -0.89 -34.49 9.88
C ALA A 323 -2.02 -34.05 10.85
N ALA A 324 -2.84 -33.06 10.50
CA ALA A 324 -3.81 -32.46 11.40
C ALA A 324 -5.15 -33.24 11.53
N ASN A 325 -5.26 -34.41 10.91
CA ASN A 325 -6.45 -35.29 10.96
C ASN A 325 -7.77 -34.57 10.64
N LEU A 326 -7.77 -33.71 9.61
CA LEU A 326 -8.98 -33.05 9.13
C LEU A 326 -9.94 -34.08 8.52
N SER A 327 -11.25 -33.89 8.72
CA SER A 327 -12.25 -34.74 8.08
C SER A 327 -12.26 -34.52 6.56
N VAL A 328 -12.78 -35.49 5.79
CA VAL A 328 -12.87 -35.40 4.32
C VAL A 328 -13.66 -34.14 3.90
N ASP A 329 -14.73 -33.81 4.63
CA ASP A 329 -15.56 -32.63 4.38
C ASP A 329 -14.85 -31.31 4.67
N GLN A 330 -13.84 -31.32 5.54
CA GLN A 330 -12.99 -30.17 5.83
C GLN A 330 -11.81 -30.05 4.84
N LEU A 331 -11.28 -31.19 4.40
CA LEU A 331 -10.11 -31.25 3.54
C LEU A 331 -10.42 -30.80 2.12
N ARG A 332 -11.57 -31.17 1.55
CA ARG A 332 -11.93 -30.81 0.17
C ARG A 332 -12.03 -29.28 -0.04
N PRO A 333 -12.75 -28.50 0.79
CA PRO A 333 -12.78 -27.05 0.64
C PRO A 333 -11.44 -26.38 0.94
N LEU A 334 -10.66 -26.94 1.86
CA LEU A 334 -9.31 -26.46 2.15
C LEU A 334 -8.38 -26.67 0.96
N GLN A 335 -8.41 -27.85 0.33
CA GLN A 335 -7.60 -28.16 -0.84
C GLN A 335 -7.88 -27.19 -1.98
N GLN A 336 -9.15 -26.89 -2.28
CA GLN A 336 -9.50 -25.91 -3.31
C GLN A 336 -8.87 -24.54 -3.06
N ARG A 337 -8.87 -24.08 -1.80
CA ARG A 337 -8.26 -22.80 -1.42
C ARG A 337 -6.73 -22.83 -1.46
N LEU A 338 -6.13 -23.96 -1.07
CA LEU A 338 -4.69 -24.17 -1.21
C LEU A 338 -4.29 -24.21 -2.68
N ASP A 339 -5.07 -24.85 -3.56
CA ASP A 339 -4.84 -24.88 -5.01
C ASP A 339 -4.87 -23.45 -5.59
N THR A 340 -5.82 -22.60 -5.15
CA THR A 340 -5.84 -21.18 -5.51
C THR A 340 -4.56 -20.47 -5.09
N LEU A 341 -4.15 -20.61 -3.82
CA LEU A 341 -2.90 -20.02 -3.32
C LEU A 341 -1.66 -20.53 -4.10
N GLU A 342 -1.56 -21.84 -4.30
CA GLU A 342 -0.44 -22.51 -4.99
C GLU A 342 -0.36 -22.10 -6.46
N SER A 343 -1.50 -21.76 -7.10
CA SER A 343 -1.52 -21.28 -8.48
C SER A 343 -0.69 -20.00 -8.67
N PHE A 344 -0.59 -19.18 -7.63
CA PHE A 344 0.23 -17.97 -7.56
C PHE A 344 1.59 -18.20 -6.88
N MET A 345 2.02 -19.42 -6.54
CA MET A 345 3.34 -19.67 -5.97
C MET A 345 4.30 -20.30 -6.99
N PRO A 346 5.63 -20.17 -6.83
CA PRO A 346 6.59 -20.96 -7.60
C PRO A 346 6.40 -22.46 -7.34
N ARG A 347 6.43 -23.30 -8.39
CA ARG A 347 6.18 -24.75 -8.28
C ARG A 347 7.20 -25.45 -7.39
N GLU A 348 8.41 -24.94 -7.37
CA GLU A 348 9.55 -25.43 -6.59
C GLU A 348 9.33 -25.23 -5.08
N GLN A 349 8.44 -24.31 -4.69
CA GLN A 349 8.09 -24.01 -3.30
C GLN A 349 6.83 -24.76 -2.83
N THR A 350 6.02 -25.29 -3.76
CA THR A 350 4.77 -26.01 -3.44
C THR A 350 4.93 -27.53 -3.46
N ILE A 351 5.96 -28.04 -4.14
CA ILE A 351 6.27 -29.47 -4.25
C ILE A 351 7.44 -29.80 -3.33
N ALA A 352 7.28 -30.81 -2.47
CA ALA A 352 8.40 -31.35 -1.70
C ALA A 352 9.51 -31.85 -2.66
N PRO A 353 10.79 -31.52 -2.44
CA PRO A 353 11.85 -31.86 -3.37
C PRO A 353 11.91 -33.38 -3.58
N ARG A 354 11.50 -33.84 -4.77
CA ARG A 354 11.85 -35.19 -5.23
C ARG A 354 13.33 -35.14 -5.56
N LEU A 355 14.16 -35.80 -4.75
CA LEU A 355 15.58 -36.02 -5.00
C LEU A 355 15.79 -36.75 -6.34
N LYS A 356 15.79 -36.04 -7.48
CA LYS A 356 16.34 -36.51 -8.75
C LYS A 356 16.80 -35.35 -9.62
N GLY A 357 18.12 -35.26 -9.81
CA GLY A 357 18.76 -34.52 -10.91
C GLY A 357 19.74 -33.46 -10.45
N LYS A 358 21.04 -33.76 -10.56
CA LYS A 358 22.13 -32.76 -10.53
C LYS A 358 22.01 -31.86 -11.75
N GLY A 359 21.15 -30.85 -11.67
CA GLY A 359 21.15 -29.70 -12.57
C GLY A 359 21.07 -28.45 -11.70
N LYS A 360 21.93 -27.45 -11.95
CA LYS A 360 21.78 -26.11 -11.37
C LYS A 360 20.52 -25.47 -11.94
N TRP A 361 19.35 -25.92 -11.51
CA TRP A 361 18.12 -25.15 -11.66
C TRP A 361 18.16 -24.10 -10.57
N GLY A 362 18.28 -22.82 -10.95
CA GLY A 362 18.09 -21.73 -10.01
C GLY A 362 16.75 -21.93 -9.32
N PHE A 363 16.72 -21.84 -7.99
CA PHE A 363 15.46 -21.84 -7.25
C PHE A 363 14.59 -20.73 -7.84
N SER A 364 13.47 -21.07 -8.46
CA SER A 364 12.52 -20.06 -8.93
C SER A 364 12.01 -19.30 -7.71
N THR A 365 12.50 -18.09 -7.52
CA THR A 365 11.99 -17.16 -6.50
C THR A 365 10.69 -16.55 -7.02
N GLY A 366 9.75 -16.23 -6.13
CA GLY A 366 8.60 -15.39 -6.50
C GLY A 366 9.06 -14.03 -7.03
N ASN A 367 8.13 -13.18 -7.50
CA ASN A 367 8.49 -11.82 -7.91
C ASN A 367 9.14 -11.10 -6.72
N ASP A 368 10.23 -10.38 -7.01
CA ASP A 368 10.88 -9.56 -6.00
C ASP A 368 10.14 -8.22 -5.87
N TRP A 369 9.68 -7.96 -4.64
CA TRP A 369 8.98 -6.74 -4.25
C TRP A 369 9.89 -5.72 -3.55
N THR A 370 11.20 -5.97 -3.49
CA THR A 370 12.12 -5.05 -2.81
C THR A 370 12.07 -3.65 -3.43
N PRO A 371 12.13 -2.60 -2.60
CA PRO A 371 12.25 -1.22 -3.07
C PRO A 371 13.44 -1.00 -3.99
N GLU A 372 14.47 -1.84 -3.99
CA GLU A 372 15.58 -1.69 -4.93
C GLU A 372 15.17 -2.17 -6.34
N HIS A 373 14.46 -3.29 -6.44
CA HIS A 373 13.91 -3.76 -7.71
C HIS A 373 12.70 -2.96 -8.21
N ILE A 374 11.96 -2.30 -7.31
CA ILE A 374 10.81 -1.44 -7.63
C ILE A 374 11.25 0.02 -7.81
N LEU A 375 12.01 0.56 -6.86
CA LEU A 375 12.33 1.98 -6.67
C LEU A 375 13.83 2.31 -6.85
N GLU A 376 14.62 1.46 -7.52
CA GLU A 376 16.09 1.59 -7.73
C GLU A 376 16.56 3.06 -7.76
N LYS A 377 17.19 3.52 -6.68
CA LYS A 377 17.50 4.95 -6.51
C LYS A 377 18.53 5.38 -7.55
N GLY A 378 18.27 6.49 -8.24
CA GLY A 378 19.29 7.21 -9.02
C GLY A 378 19.26 7.01 -10.55
N THR A 379 18.21 6.42 -11.12
CA THR A 379 18.05 6.34 -12.58
C THR A 379 17.19 7.49 -13.11
N SER A 380 17.58 8.12 -14.21
CA SER A 380 16.78 9.12 -14.97
C SER A 380 15.57 8.53 -15.71
N VAL A 381 15.19 7.29 -15.37
CA VAL A 381 14.22 6.47 -16.10
C VAL A 381 13.05 6.19 -15.16
N GLY A 382 11.83 6.50 -15.62
CA GLY A 382 10.61 6.13 -14.92
C GLY A 382 10.36 4.64 -14.95
N ARG A 383 9.71 4.13 -13.90
CA ARG A 383 9.33 2.72 -13.82
C ARG A 383 7.86 2.59 -13.50
N VAL A 384 7.19 1.69 -14.21
CA VAL A 384 5.80 1.34 -13.93
C VAL A 384 5.66 -0.16 -13.81
N ILE A 385 5.09 -0.60 -12.69
CA ILE A 385 4.62 -1.97 -12.53
C ILE A 385 3.10 -1.95 -12.68
N ALA A 386 2.59 -2.57 -13.73
CA ALA A 386 1.18 -2.76 -13.95
C ALA A 386 0.78 -4.18 -13.53
N LEU A 387 -0.16 -4.32 -12.59
CA LEU A 387 -0.85 -5.57 -12.34
C LEU A 387 -2.07 -5.60 -13.24
N ASP A 388 -2.06 -6.50 -14.22
CA ASP A 388 -3.13 -6.66 -15.19
C ASP A 388 -3.77 -8.04 -15.02
N GLU A 389 -5.08 -8.06 -14.84
CA GLU A 389 -5.87 -9.28 -14.55
C GLU A 389 -5.37 -10.12 -13.37
N ALA A 390 -4.58 -9.55 -12.46
CA ALA A 390 -4.10 -10.26 -11.27
C ALA A 390 -5.19 -10.57 -10.22
N HIS A 391 -6.42 -10.13 -10.47
CA HIS A 391 -7.58 -10.29 -9.59
C HIS A 391 -8.47 -11.48 -9.94
N LYS A 392 -8.25 -12.10 -11.11
CA LYS A 392 -8.87 -13.36 -11.51
C LYS A 392 -8.04 -14.52 -11.00
#